data_AF-A0A8T3R901-F1
#
_entry.id   AF-A0A8T3R901-F1
#
_cell.length_a   1.000
_cell.length_b   1.000
_cell.length_c   1.000
_cell.angle_alpha   90.00
_cell.angle_beta   90.00
_cell.angle_gamma   90.00
#
_symmetry.space_group_name_H-M   'P 1'
#
loop_
_entity.id
_entity.type
_entity.pdbx_description
1 polymer ?
#
loop_
_entity_poly.entity_id
_entity_poly.type
_entity_poly.pdbx_seq_one_letter_code
_entity_poly.pdbx_strand_id
1 'polypeptide(L)'
;MTAHPAPNSTTGSTGSTGDARRDRRLARLPELLAERILVLDGAMGTMIQTHTLDEAAFRGERFRGHPRDLRGANDLLVLTQPAIISDIHAAYL
;
A
#
# COMPACT_ATOMS: atom_id res chain seq x y z
N MET A 1 -2.86 -43.71 27.44
CA MET A 1 -3.83 -43.54 26.35
C MET A 1 -3.96 -42.04 26.09
N THR A 2 -3.09 -41.46 25.25
CA THR A 2 -3.32 -41.19 23.81
C THR A 2 -4.54 -40.29 23.61
N ALA A 3 -4.45 -39.05 23.14
CA ALA A 3 -3.67 -38.63 21.97
C ALA A 3 -3.34 -37.12 21.98
N HIS A 4 -2.13 -36.78 21.56
CA HIS A 4 -1.86 -35.49 20.92
C HIS A 4 -0.97 -35.75 19.70
N PRO A 5 -1.54 -35.66 18.49
CA PRO A 5 -0.82 -35.17 17.32
C PRO A 5 -1.66 -34.07 16.63
N ALA A 6 -1.11 -33.11 15.88
CA ALA A 6 0.16 -33.04 15.20
C ALA A 6 0.64 -31.56 15.10
N PRO A 7 1.95 -31.30 15.03
CA PRO A 7 2.43 -30.09 14.37
C PRO A 7 2.25 -30.28 12.85
N ASN A 8 1.51 -29.39 12.20
CA ASN A 8 1.46 -29.38 10.74
C ASN A 8 2.86 -29.12 10.19
N SER A 9 3.46 -30.17 9.66
CA SER A 9 4.55 -30.10 8.69
C SER A 9 4.00 -29.49 7.41
N THR A 10 4.44 -28.28 7.09
CA THR A 10 4.44 -27.81 5.70
C THR A 10 5.89 -27.69 5.26
N THR A 11 6.35 -28.79 4.68
CA THR A 11 7.54 -28.89 3.85
C THR A 11 7.33 -28.08 2.58
N GLY A 12 8.33 -27.29 2.17
CA GLY A 12 8.54 -26.99 0.74
C GLY A 12 8.73 -25.53 0.35
N SER A 13 10.01 -25.17 0.18
CA SER A 13 10.56 -24.48 -0.99
C SER A 13 10.35 -22.97 -1.16
N THR A 14 11.50 -22.28 -1.22
CA THR A 14 11.74 -20.87 -1.65
C THR A 14 11.31 -19.74 -0.71
N GLY A 15 11.96 -19.65 0.46
CA GLY A 15 12.03 -18.39 1.21
C GLY A 15 12.87 -17.36 0.45
N SER A 16 12.22 -16.61 -0.43
CA SER A 16 12.86 -15.50 -1.15
C SER A 16 13.21 -14.40 -0.14
N THR A 17 14.27 -13.64 -0.38
CA THR A 17 14.69 -12.47 0.42
C THR A 17 13.55 -11.49 0.81
N GLY A 18 12.40 -11.54 0.13
CA GLY A 18 11.18 -10.81 0.46
C GLY A 18 10.57 -11.17 1.82
N ASP A 19 10.63 -12.44 2.23
CA ASP A 19 10.01 -12.91 3.48
C ASP A 19 10.79 -12.38 4.69
N ALA A 20 12.12 -12.48 4.67
CA ALA A 20 12.98 -11.97 5.74
C ALA A 20 12.86 -10.44 5.94
N ARG A 21 12.65 -9.67 4.87
CA ARG A 21 12.44 -8.20 4.96
C ARG A 21 11.06 -7.87 5.55
N ARG A 22 10.03 -8.65 5.20
CA ARG A 22 8.69 -8.48 5.73
C ARG A 22 8.66 -8.79 7.22
N ASP A 23 9.21 -9.92 7.62
CA ASP A 23 9.24 -10.37 9.02
C ASP A 23 9.93 -9.36 9.93
N ARG A 24 11.07 -8.81 9.48
CA ARG A 24 11.77 -7.75 10.21
C ARG A 24 10.92 -6.49 10.40
N ARG A 25 10.14 -6.07 9.38
CA ARG A 25 9.25 -4.91 9.51
C ARG A 25 8.09 -5.18 10.47
N LEU A 26 7.53 -6.39 10.42
CA LEU A 26 6.43 -6.79 11.30
C LEU A 26 6.89 -6.87 12.76
N ALA A 27 8.08 -7.40 13.03
CA ALA A 27 8.66 -7.44 14.37
C ALA A 27 8.90 -6.04 14.96
N ARG A 28 9.25 -5.06 14.12
CA ARG A 28 9.55 -3.69 14.57
C ARG A 28 8.33 -2.90 15.01
N LEU A 29 7.15 -3.17 14.47
CA LEU A 29 5.94 -2.40 14.78
C LEU A 29 5.52 -2.49 16.26
N PRO A 30 5.38 -3.68 16.87
CA PRO A 30 5.08 -3.80 18.30
C PRO A 30 6.13 -3.15 19.21
N GLU A 31 7.41 -3.30 18.89
CA GLU A 31 8.51 -2.68 19.65
C GLU A 31 8.33 -1.16 19.72
N LEU A 32 8.08 -0.52 18.57
CA LEU A 32 7.93 0.92 18.50
C LEU A 32 6.64 1.42 19.17
N LEU A 33 5.54 0.66 19.08
CA LEU A 33 4.27 0.98 19.72
C LEU A 33 4.35 0.92 21.26
N ALA A 34 5.23 0.09 21.81
CA ALA A 34 5.47 0.04 23.26
C ALA A 34 6.28 1.24 23.77
N GLU A 35 7.14 1.82 22.92
CA GLU A 35 8.02 2.93 23.27
C GLU A 35 7.37 4.30 23.07
N ARG A 36 6.50 4.44 22.07
CA ARG A 36 5.91 5.74 21.69
C ARG A 36 4.64 5.61 20.87
N ILE A 37 3.89 6.71 20.82
CA ILE A 37 2.76 6.86 19.90
C ILE A 37 3.31 6.94 18.47
N LEU A 38 2.75 6.12 17.58
CA LEU A 38 3.00 6.20 16.14
C LEU A 38 1.87 6.97 15.47
N VAL A 39 2.23 7.85 14.53
CA VAL A 39 1.29 8.65 13.74
C VAL A 39 1.28 8.09 12.32
N LEU A 40 0.09 7.88 11.78
CA LEU A 40 -0.11 7.53 10.37
C LEU A 40 -0.31 8.82 9.56
N ASP A 41 -0.11 8.73 8.26
CA ASP A 41 -0.39 9.82 7.34
C ASP A 41 -1.88 10.21 7.35
N GLY A 42 -2.17 11.39 6.77
CA GLY A 42 -3.50 11.96 6.78
C GLY A 42 -4.38 11.51 5.60
N ALA A 43 -5.44 12.28 5.36
CA ALA A 43 -6.46 11.97 4.38
C ALA A 43 -5.98 12.16 2.92
N MET A 44 -5.52 11.09 2.28
CA MET A 44 -5.10 11.05 0.87
C MET A 44 -6.17 11.59 -0.10
N GLY A 45 -7.42 11.15 0.04
CA GLY A 45 -8.50 11.54 -0.87
C GLY A 45 -8.80 13.05 -0.84
N THR A 46 -8.69 13.69 0.33
CA THR A 46 -8.90 15.14 0.46
C THR A 46 -7.75 15.90 -0.18
N MET A 47 -6.50 15.45 0.01
CA MET A 47 -5.35 16.04 -0.67
C MET A 47 -5.47 15.93 -2.19
N ILE A 48 -5.86 14.76 -2.72
CA ILE A 48 -6.08 14.56 -4.17
C ILE A 48 -7.13 15.54 -4.72
N GLN A 49 -8.22 15.78 -3.99
CA GLN A 49 -9.26 16.71 -4.42
C GLN A 49 -8.74 18.14 -4.62
N THR A 50 -7.69 18.55 -3.90
CA THR A 50 -7.08 19.90 -4.07
C THR A 50 -6.39 20.09 -5.43
N HIS A 51 -6.00 19.00 -6.10
CA HIS A 51 -5.30 19.06 -7.40
C HIS A 51 -6.25 19.23 -8.59
N THR A 52 -7.58 19.25 -8.38
CA THR A 52 -8.61 19.48 -9.43
C THR A 52 -8.38 18.65 -10.69
N LEU A 53 -8.07 17.36 -10.51
CA LEU A 53 -7.73 16.45 -11.61
C LEU A 53 -8.94 16.16 -12.51
N ASP A 54 -8.70 16.18 -13.82
CA ASP A 54 -9.71 15.87 -14.82
C ASP A 54 -9.64 14.41 -15.28
N GLU A 55 -10.55 14.03 -16.17
CA GLU A 55 -10.65 12.65 -16.64
C GLU A 55 -9.40 12.19 -17.43
N ALA A 56 -8.72 13.12 -18.11
CA ALA A 56 -7.48 12.80 -18.80
C ALA A 56 -6.37 12.44 -17.80
N ALA A 57 -6.30 13.11 -16.66
CA ALA A 57 -5.36 12.80 -15.59
C ALA A 57 -5.58 11.40 -14.98
N PHE A 58 -6.84 11.00 -14.76
CA PHE A 58 -7.18 9.66 -14.26
C PHE A 58 -6.93 8.56 -15.29
N ARG A 59 -7.09 8.86 -16.59
CA ARG A 59 -6.79 7.89 -17.66
C ARG A 59 -5.30 7.71 -17.89
N GLY A 60 -4.54 8.81 -17.88
CA GLY A 60 -3.16 8.85 -18.37
C GLY A 60 -3.04 8.20 -19.75
N GLU A 61 -1.84 7.77 -20.13
CA GLU A 61 -1.64 7.03 -21.38
C GLU A 61 -2.16 5.59 -21.29
N ARG A 62 -2.01 4.96 -20.13
CA ARG A 62 -2.33 3.54 -19.93
C ARG A 62 -3.82 3.21 -20.10
N PHE A 63 -4.72 4.15 -19.80
CA PHE A 63 -6.17 3.91 -19.82
C PHE A 63 -6.92 4.85 -20.76
N ARG A 64 -6.25 5.48 -21.73
CA ARG A 64 -6.89 6.35 -22.75
C ARG A 64 -8.15 5.73 -23.36
N GLY A 65 -8.08 4.46 -23.75
CA GLY A 65 -9.17 3.73 -24.41
C GLY A 65 -10.17 3.04 -23.48
N HIS A 66 -10.12 3.26 -22.16
CA HIS A 66 -11.02 2.57 -21.24
C HIS A 66 -12.49 2.99 -21.51
N PRO A 67 -13.44 2.05 -21.62
CA PRO A 67 -14.79 2.38 -22.09
C PRO A 67 -15.67 3.11 -21.06
N ARG A 68 -15.20 3.27 -19.82
CA ARG A 68 -15.93 3.94 -18.72
C ARG A 68 -15.15 5.12 -18.19
N ASP A 69 -15.86 6.08 -17.58
CA ASP A 69 -15.27 7.18 -16.83
C ASP A 69 -14.41 6.62 -15.67
N LEU A 70 -13.21 7.17 -15.50
CA LEU A 70 -12.26 6.76 -14.47
C LEU A 70 -12.08 7.82 -13.37
N ARG A 71 -12.73 8.98 -13.49
CA ARG A 71 -12.63 10.04 -12.51
C ARG A 71 -13.09 9.56 -11.14
N GLY A 72 -12.27 9.84 -10.12
CA GLY A 72 -12.49 9.41 -8.75
C GLY A 72 -11.94 8.02 -8.41
N ALA A 73 -11.44 7.26 -9.41
CA ALA A 73 -10.69 6.03 -9.16
C ALA A 73 -9.24 6.38 -8.75
N ASN A 74 -9.08 6.90 -7.52
CA ASN A 74 -7.82 7.44 -7.01
C ASN A 74 -6.65 6.45 -7.04
N ASP A 75 -6.91 5.15 -6.90
CA ASP A 75 -5.87 4.11 -7.00
C ASP A 75 -5.15 4.12 -8.35
N LEU A 76 -5.82 4.57 -9.42
CA LEU A 76 -5.20 4.70 -10.74
C LEU A 76 -4.14 5.79 -10.80
N LEU A 77 -4.23 6.81 -9.94
CA LEU A 77 -3.28 7.91 -9.92
C LEU A 77 -1.87 7.47 -9.53
N VAL A 78 -1.71 6.33 -8.84
CA VAL A 78 -0.39 5.72 -8.62
C VAL A 78 0.28 5.34 -9.95
N LEU A 79 -0.51 5.02 -10.97
CA LEU A 79 -0.03 4.63 -12.30
C LEU A 79 -0.02 5.79 -13.29
N THR A 80 -1.01 6.69 -13.21
CA THR A 80 -1.19 7.76 -14.19
C THR A 80 -0.59 9.10 -13.76
N GLN A 81 -0.49 9.34 -12.46
CA GLN A 81 0.05 10.57 -11.84
C GLN A 81 0.98 10.25 -10.65
N PRO A 82 2.04 9.44 -10.84
CA PRO A 82 2.87 8.97 -9.72
C PRO A 82 3.56 10.10 -8.95
N ALA A 83 3.90 11.20 -9.64
CA ALA A 83 4.52 12.37 -9.00
C ALA A 83 3.58 13.03 -7.99
N ILE A 84 2.31 13.24 -8.35
CA ILE A 84 1.31 13.84 -7.45
C ILE A 84 1.13 12.98 -6.19
N ILE A 85 1.04 11.66 -6.34
CA ILE A 85 0.93 10.75 -5.19
C ILE A 85 2.18 10.79 -4.31
N SER A 86 3.37 10.83 -4.91
CA SER A 86 4.62 10.97 -4.17
C SER A 86 4.68 12.29 -3.38
N ASP A 87 4.24 13.40 -3.99
CA ASP A 87 4.23 14.71 -3.35
C ASP A 87 3.25 14.76 -2.18
N ILE A 88 2.08 14.13 -2.31
CA ILE A 88 1.11 14.03 -1.21
C ILE A 88 1.68 13.22 -0.04
N HIS A 89 2.36 12.09 -0.30
CA HIS A 89 3.02 11.35 0.77
C HIS A 89 4.14 12.17 1.44
N ALA A 90 4.93 12.90 0.65
CA ALA A 90 5.98 13.77 1.17
C ALA A 90 5.45 14.91 2.04
N ALA A 91 4.24 15.40 1.78
CA ALA A 91 3.61 16.43 2.60
C ALA A 91 3.24 15.96 4.03
N TYR A 92 3.23 14.65 4.30
CA TYR A 92 2.95 14.07 5.61
C TYR A 92 4.19 13.57 6.37
N LEU A 93 5.38 13.66 5.77
CA LEU A 93 6.66 13.23 6.37
C LEU A 93 7.42 14.41 6.98
#